data_AF-A0A7J5F0N1-F1
#
_entry.id   AF-A0A7J5F0N1-F1
#
_cell.length_a   1.000
_cell.length_b   1.000
_cell.length_c   1.000
_cell.angle_alpha   90.00
_cell.angle_beta   90.00
_cell.angle_gamma   90.00
#
_symmetry.space_group_name_H-M   'P 1'
#
loop_
_entity.id
_entity.type
_entity.pdbx_description
1 polymer ?
#
loop_
_entity_poly.entity_id
_entity_poly.type
_entity_poly.pdbx_seq_one_letter_code
_entity_poly.pdbx_strand_id
1 'polypeptide(L)'
;MKIAQKYSHLNGEEYLLIHHKKLLREIYEVVGLINANRHKTKVSQEKSKAGKYVFNPGTLNAEFKSLFEKKGWAERRRDFYVSTDPNIVKLLEPLDVKEQKELLLKLKHPLLDSYTQTDFVKDKIAVEVQLGKYFAVTYDLFVKHLSFYTGQIINVGIEIVPTKTMQQDMSSGPPWFEKEVHNVLRHGRTNPPVPLLILGIEP
;
A
#
# COMPACT_ATOMS: atom_id res chain seq x y z
N MET A 1 4.45 -15.52 9.86
CA MET A 1 4.80 -14.23 10.48
C MET A 1 3.66 -13.85 11.40
N LYS A 2 3.79 -12.75 12.14
CA LYS A 2 2.70 -12.20 12.95
C LYS A 2 2.48 -10.73 12.62
N ILE A 3 1.25 -10.27 12.87
CA ILE A 3 0.93 -8.85 12.93
C ILE A 3 1.23 -8.41 14.37
N ALA A 4 2.32 -7.65 14.54
CA ALA A 4 2.79 -7.19 15.83
C ALA A 4 2.13 -5.86 16.24
N GLN A 5 1.85 -5.00 15.26
CA GLN A 5 1.27 -3.67 15.48
C GLN A 5 0.23 -3.34 14.42
N LYS A 6 -0.73 -2.48 14.77
CA LYS A 6 -1.79 -2.00 13.89
C LYS A 6 -2.04 -0.51 14.13
N TYR A 7 -2.36 0.22 13.08
CA TYR A 7 -2.84 1.59 13.16
C TYR A 7 -4.03 1.77 12.21
N SER A 8 -5.20 2.08 12.77
CA SER A 8 -6.44 2.34 12.02
C SER A 8 -6.60 3.85 11.81
N HIS A 9 -6.44 4.29 10.57
CA HIS A 9 -6.63 5.69 10.18
C HIS A 9 -8.04 5.87 9.61
N LEU A 10 -8.76 6.90 10.07
CA LEU A 10 -10.16 7.16 9.70
C LEU A 10 -11.05 5.91 9.84
N ASN A 11 -10.83 5.14 10.89
CA ASN A 11 -11.58 3.91 11.21
C ASN A 11 -11.54 2.85 10.09
N GLY A 12 -10.43 2.74 9.36
CA GLY A 12 -10.25 1.78 8.28
C GLY A 12 -10.37 0.32 8.73
N GLU A 13 -9.82 -0.03 9.90
CA GLU A 13 -9.98 -1.37 10.46
C GLU A 13 -11.42 -1.68 10.83
N GLU A 14 -12.12 -0.73 11.46
CA GLU A 14 -13.50 -0.86 11.87
C GLU A 14 -14.41 -1.06 10.66
N TYR A 15 -14.19 -0.30 9.57
CA TYR A 15 -14.88 -0.52 8.30
C TYR A 15 -14.68 -1.95 7.78
N LEU A 16 -13.44 -2.44 7.81
CA LEU A 16 -13.12 -3.81 7.38
C LEU A 16 -13.77 -4.86 8.28
N LEU A 17 -13.81 -4.65 9.60
CA LEU A 17 -14.44 -5.58 10.55
C LEU A 17 -15.95 -5.70 10.36
N ILE A 18 -16.62 -4.63 9.95
CA ILE A 18 -18.07 -4.61 9.72
C ILE A 18 -18.42 -5.10 8.32
N HIS A 19 -17.73 -4.59 7.28
CA HIS A 19 -18.14 -4.80 5.88
C HIS A 19 -17.32 -5.86 5.15
N HIS A 20 -16.07 -6.11 5.57
CA HIS A 20 -15.11 -6.97 4.86
C HIS A 20 -14.40 -7.98 5.78
N LYS A 21 -15.09 -8.46 6.82
CA LYS A 21 -14.48 -9.29 7.89
C LYS A 21 -13.77 -10.54 7.37
N LYS A 22 -14.34 -11.19 6.35
CA LYS A 22 -13.73 -12.37 5.71
C LYS A 22 -12.43 -12.01 5.01
N LEU A 23 -12.40 -10.87 4.31
CA LEU A 23 -11.23 -10.40 3.59
C LEU A 23 -10.11 -9.96 4.54
N LEU A 24 -10.44 -9.30 5.64
CA LEU A 24 -9.47 -8.95 6.69
C LEU A 24 -8.81 -10.20 7.30
N ARG A 25 -9.61 -11.23 7.59
CA ARG A 25 -9.08 -12.52 8.07
C ARG A 25 -8.17 -13.18 7.04
N GLU A 26 -8.52 -13.12 5.77
CA GLU A 26 -7.70 -13.66 4.68
C GLU A 26 -6.33 -12.97 4.61
N ILE A 27 -6.26 -11.64 4.78
CA ILE A 27 -4.99 -10.90 4.85
C ILE A 27 -4.16 -11.37 6.04
N TYR A 28 -4.79 -11.56 7.20
CA TYR A 28 -4.11 -12.04 8.39
C TYR A 28 -3.59 -13.47 8.22
N GLU A 29 -4.35 -14.34 7.55
CA GLU A 29 -3.92 -15.68 7.16
C GLU A 29 -2.70 -15.64 6.24
N VAL A 30 -2.69 -14.77 5.22
CA VAL A 30 -1.54 -14.60 4.31
C VAL A 30 -0.27 -14.24 5.09
N VAL A 31 -0.35 -13.26 5.99
CA VAL A 31 0.78 -12.91 6.87
C VAL A 31 1.18 -14.09 7.76
N GLY A 32 0.19 -14.81 8.31
CA GLY A 32 0.40 -15.98 9.15
C GLY A 32 1.18 -17.11 8.47
N LEU A 33 0.92 -17.35 7.19
CA LEU A 33 1.51 -18.44 6.40
C LEU A 33 3.01 -18.26 6.08
N ILE A 34 3.50 -17.01 6.05
CA ILE A 34 4.89 -16.71 5.67
C ILE A 34 5.86 -17.13 6.76
N ASN A 35 6.83 -17.98 6.46
CA ASN A 35 7.91 -18.29 7.39
C ASN A 35 9.11 -17.38 7.11
N ALA A 36 9.15 -16.21 7.73
CA ALA A 36 10.17 -15.18 7.47
C ALA A 36 11.61 -15.72 7.58
N ASN A 37 11.89 -16.66 8.49
CA ASN A 37 13.23 -17.21 8.68
C ASN A 37 13.79 -17.90 7.41
N ARG A 38 12.92 -18.46 6.56
CA ARG A 38 13.31 -19.00 5.24
C ARG A 38 13.81 -17.93 4.27
N HIS A 39 13.56 -16.67 4.57
CA HIS A 39 13.91 -15.51 3.75
C HIS A 39 15.11 -14.73 4.31
N LYS A 40 15.75 -15.18 5.39
CA LYS A 40 17.07 -14.69 5.84
C LYS A 40 18.19 -15.22 4.94
N THR A 41 18.15 -14.87 3.66
CA THR A 41 19.05 -15.41 2.63
C THR A 41 20.07 -14.41 2.09
N LYS A 42 19.89 -13.11 2.39
CA LYS A 42 20.78 -12.07 1.87
C LYS A 42 21.96 -11.88 2.82
N VAL A 43 23.18 -11.94 2.28
CA VAL A 43 24.38 -11.57 3.05
C VAL A 43 24.52 -10.05 3.07
N SER A 44 24.59 -9.47 4.27
CA SER A 44 24.73 -8.03 4.44
C SER A 44 26.14 -7.55 4.10
N GLN A 45 26.22 -6.48 3.31
CA GLN A 45 27.45 -5.77 2.96
C GLN A 45 27.64 -4.47 3.79
N GLU A 46 26.71 -4.18 4.71
CA GLU A 46 26.78 -2.98 5.54
C GLU A 46 27.81 -3.13 6.65
N LYS A 47 28.61 -2.07 6.88
CA LYS A 47 29.70 -2.07 7.88
C LYS A 47 29.24 -2.57 9.27
N SER A 48 28.04 -2.21 9.70
CA SER A 48 27.48 -2.60 11.01
C SER A 48 27.00 -4.06 11.10
N LYS A 49 26.82 -4.75 9.97
CA LYS A 49 26.25 -6.11 9.89
C LYS A 49 26.98 -6.99 8.87
N ALA A 50 28.24 -6.69 8.57
CA ALA A 50 28.97 -7.36 7.49
C ALA A 50 28.99 -8.88 7.71
N GLY A 51 28.65 -9.64 6.67
CA GLY A 51 28.66 -11.10 6.70
C GLY A 51 27.46 -11.76 7.38
N LYS A 52 26.54 -11.00 8.00
CA LYS A 52 25.31 -11.56 8.59
C LYS A 52 24.26 -11.85 7.53
N TYR A 53 23.54 -12.95 7.69
CA TYR A 53 22.32 -13.22 6.95
C TYR A 53 21.17 -12.35 7.45
N VAL A 54 20.64 -11.52 6.57
CA VAL A 54 19.50 -10.62 6.81
C VAL A 54 18.33 -11.04 5.92
N PHE A 55 17.13 -10.61 6.29
CA PHE A 55 15.94 -10.80 5.47
C PHE A 55 16.14 -10.20 4.08
N ASN A 56 15.72 -10.96 3.07
CA ASN A 56 15.75 -10.57 1.68
C ASN A 56 14.36 -10.04 1.27
N PRO A 57 14.20 -8.71 1.04
CA PRO A 57 12.93 -8.15 0.63
C PRO A 57 12.37 -8.76 -0.65
N GLY A 58 13.24 -9.10 -1.61
CA GLY A 58 12.81 -9.66 -2.90
C GLY A 58 12.13 -11.01 -2.75
N THR A 59 12.69 -11.90 -1.91
CA THR A 59 12.07 -13.21 -1.68
C THR A 59 10.82 -13.12 -0.81
N LEU A 60 10.77 -12.20 0.16
CA LEU A 60 9.58 -11.97 0.97
C LEU A 60 8.43 -11.41 0.10
N ASN A 61 8.69 -10.40 -0.72
CA ASN A 61 7.70 -9.82 -1.63
C ASN A 61 7.17 -10.87 -2.61
N ALA A 62 8.03 -11.76 -3.12
CA ALA A 62 7.60 -12.85 -4.00
C ALA A 62 6.69 -13.87 -3.28
N GLU A 63 6.95 -14.17 -2.01
CA GLU A 63 6.08 -15.07 -1.24
C GLU A 63 4.73 -14.43 -0.92
N PHE A 64 4.73 -13.15 -0.49
CA PHE A 64 3.50 -12.37 -0.32
C PHE A 64 2.67 -12.37 -1.60
N LYS A 65 3.28 -12.03 -2.73
CA LYS A 65 2.63 -12.03 -4.04
C LYS A 65 2.00 -13.37 -4.36
N SER A 66 2.75 -14.47 -4.24
CA SER A 66 2.22 -15.81 -4.51
C SER A 66 1.03 -16.17 -3.62
N LEU A 67 1.06 -15.80 -2.34
CA LEU A 67 -0.03 -16.12 -1.40
C LEU A 67 -1.28 -15.27 -1.66
N PHE A 68 -1.12 -13.98 -1.94
CA PHE A 68 -2.23 -13.10 -2.30
C PHE A 68 -2.88 -13.52 -3.64
N GLU A 69 -2.08 -13.83 -4.67
CA GLU A 69 -2.59 -14.32 -5.96
C GLU A 69 -3.37 -15.63 -5.82
N LYS A 70 -2.90 -16.57 -4.99
CA LYS A 70 -3.63 -17.82 -4.68
C LYS A 70 -4.97 -17.59 -4.00
N LYS A 71 -5.13 -16.48 -3.31
CA LYS A 71 -6.40 -16.05 -2.70
C LYS A 71 -7.24 -15.18 -3.65
N GLY A 72 -6.82 -15.00 -4.90
CA GLY A 72 -7.56 -14.26 -5.92
C GLY A 72 -7.40 -12.74 -5.82
N TRP A 73 -6.39 -12.25 -5.10
CA TRP A 73 -6.00 -10.84 -5.19
C TRP A 73 -5.24 -10.62 -6.50
N ALA A 74 -5.48 -9.49 -7.14
CA ALA A 74 -4.85 -9.17 -8.41
C ALA A 74 -4.36 -7.73 -8.43
N GLU A 75 -3.32 -7.51 -9.23
CA GLU A 75 -2.84 -6.17 -9.56
C GLU A 75 -3.95 -5.36 -10.23
N ARG A 76 -4.00 -4.07 -9.90
CA ARG A 76 -4.92 -3.14 -10.53
C ARG A 76 -4.20 -1.88 -10.97
N ARG A 77 -4.40 -1.50 -12.22
CA ARG A 77 -3.97 -0.21 -12.78
C ARG A 77 -5.18 0.74 -12.88
N ARG A 78 -4.96 2.01 -12.55
CA ARG A 78 -5.88 3.12 -12.82
C ARG A 78 -5.19 4.09 -13.77
N ASP A 79 -5.72 4.20 -14.98
CA ASP A 79 -5.38 5.26 -15.93
C ASP A 79 -6.25 6.49 -15.68
N PHE A 80 -5.67 7.68 -15.82
CA PHE A 80 -6.38 8.94 -15.62
C PHE A 80 -5.70 10.09 -16.37
N TYR A 81 -6.40 11.20 -16.54
CA TYR A 81 -5.88 12.44 -17.08
C TYR A 81 -5.57 13.44 -15.96
N VAL A 82 -4.56 14.29 -16.18
CA VAL A 82 -4.14 15.31 -15.22
C VAL A 82 -4.42 16.73 -15.71
N SER A 83 -4.58 17.65 -14.78
CA SER A 83 -4.71 19.09 -15.04
C SER A 83 -4.07 19.89 -13.90
N THR A 84 -3.67 21.12 -14.21
CA THR A 84 -3.26 22.12 -13.21
C THR A 84 -4.43 22.99 -12.74
N ASP A 85 -5.63 22.87 -13.32
CA ASP A 85 -6.85 23.56 -12.90
C ASP A 85 -7.57 22.75 -11.81
N PRO A 86 -7.69 23.27 -10.57
CA PRO A 86 -8.36 22.58 -9.47
C PRO A 86 -9.82 22.18 -9.76
N ASN A 87 -10.54 22.97 -10.57
CA ASN A 87 -11.92 22.67 -10.94
C ASN A 87 -11.99 21.47 -11.88
N ILE A 88 -11.05 21.38 -12.83
CA ILE A 88 -10.94 20.23 -13.72
C ILE A 88 -10.58 18.98 -12.92
N VAL A 89 -9.56 19.04 -12.05
CA VAL A 89 -9.17 17.91 -11.19
C VAL A 89 -10.36 17.38 -10.40
N LYS A 90 -11.13 18.26 -9.76
CA LYS A 90 -12.32 17.87 -8.99
C LYS A 90 -13.37 17.13 -9.84
N LEU A 91 -13.53 17.51 -11.11
CA LEU A 91 -14.46 16.86 -12.03
C LEU A 91 -13.94 15.52 -12.54
N LEU A 92 -12.62 15.38 -12.75
CA LEU A 92 -12.01 14.16 -13.30
C LEU A 92 -11.92 13.03 -12.29
N GLU A 93 -11.57 13.34 -11.03
CA GLU A 93 -11.25 12.32 -10.02
C GLU A 93 -12.28 11.19 -9.86
N PRO A 94 -13.61 11.45 -9.80
CA PRO A 94 -14.60 10.38 -9.63
C PRO A 94 -14.92 9.59 -10.91
N LEU A 95 -14.45 10.05 -12.08
CA LEU A 95 -14.76 9.50 -13.40
C LEU A 95 -13.75 8.44 -13.83
N ASP A 96 -14.19 7.50 -14.67
CA ASP A 96 -13.28 6.59 -15.36
C ASP A 96 -12.51 7.30 -16.50
N VAL A 97 -11.44 6.66 -16.99
CA VAL A 97 -10.56 7.27 -18.01
C VAL A 97 -11.29 7.64 -19.31
N LYS A 98 -12.36 6.92 -19.68
CA LYS A 98 -13.13 7.21 -20.89
C LYS A 98 -13.99 8.44 -20.68
N GLU A 99 -14.69 8.49 -19.56
CA GLU A 99 -15.51 9.63 -19.15
C GLU A 99 -14.66 10.91 -18.98
N GLN A 100 -13.47 10.79 -18.38
CA GLN A 100 -12.50 11.88 -18.29
C GLN A 100 -12.12 12.41 -19.67
N LYS A 101 -11.80 11.51 -20.61
CA LYS A 101 -11.44 11.90 -21.98
C LYS A 101 -12.58 12.66 -22.67
N GLU A 102 -13.81 12.17 -22.56
CA GLU A 102 -15.00 12.79 -23.14
C GLU A 102 -15.23 14.19 -22.57
N LEU A 103 -15.11 14.35 -21.25
CA LEU A 103 -15.24 15.64 -20.57
C LEU A 103 -14.17 16.64 -21.03
N LEU A 104 -12.90 16.23 -21.07
CA LEU A 104 -11.80 17.11 -21.47
C LEU A 104 -11.93 17.57 -22.92
N LEU A 105 -12.35 16.68 -23.83
CA LEU A 105 -12.64 17.04 -25.22
C LEU A 105 -13.77 18.06 -25.33
N LYS A 106 -14.86 17.89 -24.56
CA LYS A 106 -15.98 18.84 -24.50
C LYS A 106 -15.54 20.22 -23.99
N LEU A 107 -14.63 20.25 -23.02
CA LEU A 107 -14.09 21.48 -22.44
C LEU A 107 -12.95 22.10 -23.26
N LYS A 108 -12.54 21.45 -24.37
CA LYS A 108 -11.35 21.83 -25.15
C LYS A 108 -10.08 21.93 -24.30
N HIS A 109 -9.98 21.09 -23.27
CA HIS A 109 -8.83 21.01 -22.38
C HIS A 109 -7.80 19.97 -22.91
N PRO A 110 -6.48 20.18 -22.70
CA PRO A 110 -5.46 19.19 -23.06
C PRO A 110 -5.69 17.80 -22.46
N LEU A 111 -5.33 16.77 -23.22
CA LEU A 111 -5.33 15.37 -22.80
C LEU A 111 -3.91 14.97 -22.37
N LEU A 112 -3.62 15.09 -21.07
CA LEU A 112 -2.35 14.67 -20.47
C LEU A 112 -2.60 13.42 -19.63
N ASP A 113 -2.22 12.24 -20.14
CA ASP A 113 -2.47 10.97 -19.45
C ASP A 113 -1.39 10.62 -18.42
N SER A 114 -1.80 9.87 -17.41
CA SER A 114 -0.95 9.26 -16.40
C SER A 114 -1.60 7.97 -15.90
N TYR A 115 -0.88 7.23 -15.06
CA TYR A 115 -1.43 6.04 -14.43
C TYR A 115 -0.84 5.82 -13.05
N THR A 116 -1.56 5.06 -12.24
CA THR A 116 -1.06 4.47 -11.01
C THR A 116 -1.43 3.00 -10.96
N GLN A 117 -0.67 2.22 -10.18
CA GLN A 117 -0.82 0.78 -10.10
C GLN A 117 -0.58 0.32 -8.67
N THR A 118 -1.43 -0.59 -8.21
CA THR A 118 -1.37 -1.17 -6.86
C THR A 118 -1.23 -2.69 -6.97
N ASP A 119 -0.49 -3.27 -6.03
CA ASP A 119 -0.09 -4.66 -6.09
C ASP A 119 -1.28 -5.63 -5.98
N PHE A 120 -2.21 -5.36 -5.05
CA PHE A 120 -3.28 -6.29 -4.72
C PHE A 120 -4.60 -5.55 -4.47
N VAL A 121 -5.61 -5.78 -5.31
CA VAL A 121 -6.98 -5.31 -5.10
C VAL A 121 -7.95 -6.47 -5.15
N LYS A 122 -8.89 -6.47 -4.19
CA LYS A 122 -10.01 -7.40 -4.13
C LYS A 122 -11.16 -6.76 -3.37
N ASP A 123 -12.39 -6.89 -3.88
CA ASP A 123 -13.62 -6.41 -3.25
C ASP A 123 -13.54 -4.97 -2.69
N LYS A 124 -13.02 -4.04 -3.50
CA LYS A 124 -12.79 -2.62 -3.13
C LYS A 124 -11.81 -2.40 -1.98
N ILE A 125 -10.93 -3.34 -1.65
CA ILE A 125 -9.84 -3.16 -0.71
C ILE A 125 -8.51 -3.26 -1.47
N ALA A 126 -7.59 -2.32 -1.23
CA ALA A 126 -6.22 -2.41 -1.74
C ALA A 126 -5.26 -2.84 -0.62
N VAL A 127 -4.29 -3.69 -0.96
CA VAL A 127 -3.17 -4.06 -0.09
C VAL A 127 -1.86 -3.73 -0.82
N GLU A 128 -0.98 -3.01 -0.14
CA GLU A 128 0.40 -2.76 -0.54
C GLU A 128 1.33 -3.45 0.46
N VAL A 129 2.37 -4.12 -0.05
CA VAL A 129 3.39 -4.79 0.79
C VAL A 129 4.72 -4.10 0.58
N GLN A 130 5.10 -3.23 1.53
CA GLN A 130 6.29 -2.41 1.40
C GLN A 130 7.44 -2.88 2.28
N LEU A 131 8.20 -3.85 1.75
CA LEU A 131 9.46 -4.33 2.33
C LEU A 131 10.70 -3.74 1.63
N GLY A 132 10.48 -2.91 0.61
CA GLY A 132 11.48 -2.39 -0.33
C GLY A 132 12.23 -1.16 0.19
N LYS A 133 12.11 -0.03 -0.50
CA LYS A 133 12.76 1.23 -0.12
C LYS A 133 11.74 2.21 0.45
N TYR A 134 12.13 2.96 1.47
CA TYR A 134 11.26 3.82 2.27
C TYR A 134 10.56 4.92 1.48
N PHE A 135 11.09 5.36 0.34
CA PHE A 135 10.49 6.45 -0.43
C PHE A 135 9.16 6.04 -1.09
N ALA A 136 8.95 4.73 -1.29
CA ALA A 136 7.75 4.23 -1.94
C ALA A 136 6.51 4.30 -1.01
N VAL A 137 6.67 4.06 0.29
CA VAL A 137 5.53 4.02 1.22
C VAL A 137 4.80 5.36 1.36
N THR A 138 5.53 6.49 1.32
CA THR A 138 4.89 7.81 1.35
C THR A 138 4.05 8.03 0.09
N TYR A 139 4.54 7.55 -1.05
CA TYR A 139 3.79 7.61 -2.29
C TYR A 139 2.56 6.69 -2.25
N ASP A 140 2.68 5.49 -1.68
CA ASP A 140 1.57 4.56 -1.49
C ASP A 140 0.45 5.17 -0.62
N LEU A 141 0.82 5.68 0.57
CA LEU A 141 -0.11 6.24 1.56
C LEU A 141 -0.82 7.52 1.08
N PHE A 142 -0.11 8.43 0.42
CA PHE A 142 -0.63 9.77 0.10
C PHE A 142 -1.06 9.95 -1.37
N VAL A 143 -0.58 9.11 -2.28
CA VAL A 143 -0.88 9.25 -3.72
C VAL A 143 -1.65 8.04 -4.23
N LYS A 144 -1.13 6.82 -4.09
CA LYS A 144 -1.77 5.64 -4.69
C LYS A 144 -3.11 5.35 -4.04
N HIS A 145 -3.17 5.13 -2.73
CA HIS A 145 -4.44 4.85 -2.06
C HIS A 145 -5.47 5.96 -2.27
N LEU A 146 -5.04 7.22 -2.26
CA LEU A 146 -5.93 8.34 -2.55
C LEU A 146 -6.49 8.28 -3.98
N SER A 147 -5.64 8.06 -4.99
CA SER A 147 -6.04 7.95 -6.40
C SER A 147 -7.04 6.80 -6.65
N PHE A 148 -6.85 5.66 -6.01
CA PHE A 148 -7.79 4.54 -6.08
C PHE A 148 -9.11 4.81 -5.33
N TYR A 149 -9.04 5.54 -4.21
CA TYR A 149 -10.21 5.89 -3.41
C TYR A 149 -11.07 6.94 -4.11
N THR A 150 -10.48 8.03 -4.62
CA THR A 150 -11.19 9.08 -5.36
C THR A 150 -11.79 8.54 -6.66
N GLY A 151 -11.09 7.62 -7.33
CA GLY A 151 -11.60 6.88 -8.48
C GLY A 151 -12.65 5.81 -8.17
N GLN A 152 -13.14 5.71 -6.92
CA GLN A 152 -14.16 4.77 -6.47
C GLN A 152 -13.79 3.27 -6.64
N ILE A 153 -12.49 2.98 -6.80
CA ILE A 153 -11.97 1.62 -6.97
C ILE A 153 -11.84 0.92 -5.62
N ILE A 154 -11.46 1.66 -4.57
CA ILE A 154 -11.33 1.14 -3.21
C ILE A 154 -12.10 1.99 -2.19
N ASN A 155 -12.44 1.36 -1.06
CA ASN A 155 -12.99 2.01 0.12
C ASN A 155 -11.95 2.12 1.25
N VAL A 156 -10.99 1.19 1.32
CA VAL A 156 -9.91 1.18 2.32
C VAL A 156 -8.61 0.71 1.65
N GLY A 157 -7.51 1.40 1.98
CA GLY A 157 -6.15 0.96 1.68
C GLY A 157 -5.49 0.27 2.88
N ILE A 158 -4.67 -0.75 2.64
CA ILE A 158 -3.96 -1.48 3.68
C ILE A 158 -2.48 -1.48 3.32
N GLU A 159 -1.65 -1.03 4.26
CA GLU A 159 -0.21 -0.92 4.09
C GLU A 159 0.49 -1.92 5.02
N ILE A 160 1.20 -2.90 4.47
CA ILE A 160 1.92 -3.91 5.24
C ILE A 160 3.42 -3.58 5.23
N VAL A 161 3.95 -3.22 6.39
CA VAL A 161 5.34 -2.80 6.59
C VAL A 161 5.99 -3.58 7.74
N PRO A 162 7.32 -3.76 7.75
CA PRO A 162 7.98 -4.38 8.90
C PRO A 162 7.90 -3.45 10.10
N THR A 163 7.87 -3.98 11.33
CA THR A 163 8.17 -3.15 12.51
C THR A 163 9.65 -2.79 12.54
N LYS A 164 10.05 -1.86 13.43
CA LYS A 164 11.47 -1.56 13.61
C LYS A 164 12.28 -2.80 13.99
N THR A 165 11.70 -3.68 14.80
CA THR A 165 12.29 -4.96 15.20
C THR A 165 12.67 -5.80 13.98
N MET A 166 11.74 -6.01 13.04
CA MET A 166 12.02 -6.77 11.83
C MET A 166 12.96 -6.01 10.88
N GLN A 167 12.79 -4.70 10.73
CA GLN A 167 13.63 -3.87 9.86
C GLN A 167 15.10 -3.88 10.28
N GLN A 168 15.39 -4.01 11.58
CA GLN A 168 16.75 -4.19 12.09
C GLN A 168 17.43 -5.48 11.60
N ASP A 169 16.68 -6.47 11.15
CA ASP A 169 17.19 -7.69 10.51
C ASP A 169 17.10 -7.64 8.99
N MET A 170 16.91 -6.46 8.40
CA MET A 170 16.95 -6.20 6.95
C MET A 170 18.19 -5.36 6.58
N SER A 171 18.46 -5.22 5.28
CA SER A 171 19.31 -4.13 4.80
C SER A 171 18.70 -2.76 5.17
N SER A 172 19.52 -1.74 5.23
CA SER A 172 19.12 -0.35 5.36
C SER A 172 18.22 0.10 4.20
N GLY A 173 17.24 0.93 4.53
CA GLY A 173 16.37 1.57 3.55
C GLY A 173 14.92 1.11 3.48
N PRO A 174 14.48 -0.07 3.96
CA PRO A 174 13.05 -0.35 4.09
C PRO A 174 12.36 0.62 5.07
N PRO A 175 11.07 0.94 4.82
CA PRO A 175 10.29 1.66 5.81
C PRO A 175 10.08 0.80 7.06
N TRP A 176 9.54 1.40 8.11
CA TRP A 176 9.10 0.63 9.27
C TRP A 176 7.88 1.27 9.92
N PHE A 177 7.01 0.42 10.45
CA PHE A 177 5.69 0.76 10.99
C PHE A 177 5.69 2.04 11.83
N GLU A 178 6.58 2.13 12.82
CA GLU A 178 6.61 3.23 13.78
C GLU A 178 6.87 4.59 13.08
N LYS A 179 7.72 4.60 12.05
CA LYS A 179 7.99 5.81 11.27
C LYS A 179 6.82 6.14 10.35
N GLU A 180 6.19 5.16 9.74
CA GLU A 180 5.09 5.43 8.81
C GLU A 180 3.82 5.88 9.52
N VAL A 181 3.53 5.31 10.69
CA VAL A 181 2.48 5.84 11.57
C VAL A 181 2.81 7.26 12.03
N HIS A 182 4.07 7.52 12.42
CA HIS A 182 4.50 8.89 12.74
C HIS A 182 4.30 9.85 11.56
N ASN A 183 4.63 9.42 10.33
CA ASN A 183 4.42 10.20 9.11
C ASN A 183 2.94 10.50 8.88
N VAL A 184 2.03 9.55 9.07
CA VAL A 184 0.58 9.82 8.96
C VAL A 184 0.13 10.80 10.05
N LEU A 185 0.48 10.54 11.32
CA LEU A 185 0.05 11.36 12.46
C LEU A 185 0.51 12.83 12.36
N ARG A 186 1.72 13.09 11.85
CA ARG A 186 2.22 14.48 11.71
C ARG A 186 1.49 15.29 10.65
N HIS A 187 0.75 14.65 9.73
CA HIS A 187 -0.08 15.36 8.74
C HIS A 187 -1.43 15.81 9.31
N GLY A 188 -1.73 15.46 10.57
CA GLY A 188 -2.99 15.78 11.25
C GLY A 188 -4.00 14.65 11.20
N ARG A 189 -5.13 14.82 11.88
CA ARG A 189 -6.09 13.75 12.16
C ARG A 189 -6.80 13.18 10.93
N THR A 190 -6.93 13.95 9.86
CA THR A 190 -7.78 13.62 8.70
C THR A 190 -7.01 13.43 7.40
N ASN A 191 -5.68 13.42 7.45
CA ASN A 191 -4.81 13.36 6.27
C ASN A 191 -3.97 12.07 6.33
N PRO A 192 -3.95 11.22 5.29
CA PRO A 192 -4.65 11.38 4.00
C PRO A 192 -6.18 11.17 4.11
N PRO A 193 -6.99 11.77 3.22
CA PRO A 193 -8.46 11.68 3.27
C PRO A 193 -8.98 10.37 2.66
N VAL A 194 -8.31 9.26 2.98
CA VAL A 194 -8.66 7.89 2.61
C VAL A 194 -8.55 7.01 3.86
N PRO A 195 -9.53 6.15 4.17
CA PRO A 195 -9.40 5.18 5.26
C PRO A 195 -8.23 4.23 5.01
N LEU A 196 -7.36 4.07 6.01
CA LEU A 196 -6.19 3.20 5.94
C LEU A 196 -6.09 2.27 7.14
N LEU A 197 -5.51 1.09 6.92
CA LEU A 197 -5.04 0.21 7.97
C LEU A 197 -3.56 -0.10 7.72
N ILE A 198 -2.69 0.39 8.60
CA ILE A 198 -1.26 0.07 8.56
C ILE A 198 -1.00 -1.12 9.47
N LEU A 199 -0.35 -2.16 8.94
CA LEU A 199 -0.01 -3.39 9.64
C LEU A 199 1.51 -3.50 9.79
N GLY A 200 1.98 -3.54 11.03
CA GLY A 200 3.37 -3.79 11.37
C GLY A 200 3.61 -5.29 11.54
N ILE A 201 4.43 -5.89 10.68
CA ILE A 201 4.71 -7.32 10.69
C ILE A 201 6.07 -7.67 11.29
N GLU A 202 6.14 -8.85 11.90
CA GLU A 202 7.34 -9.44 12.47
C GLU A 202 7.43 -10.95 12.13
N PRO A 203 8.63 -11.53 12.16
CA PRO A 203 8.83 -12.98 12.03
C PRO A 203 7.94 -13.82 12.95
#